data_AF-A0A7S2RT92-F1
#
_entry.id   AF-A0A7S2RT92-F1
#
_cell.length_a   1.000
_cell.length_b   1.000
_cell.length_c   1.000
_cell.angle_alpha   90.00
_cell.angle_beta   90.00
_cell.angle_gamma   90.00
#
_symmetry.space_group_name_H-M   'P 1'
#
loop_
_entity.id
_entity.type
_entity.pdbx_description
1 polymer ?
#
loop_
_entity_poly.entity_id
_entity_poly.type
_entity_poly.pdbx_seq_one_letter_code
_entity_poly.pdbx_strand_id
1 'polypeptide(L)'
;KQTMKTCGGRLAWWATLAGCLGVAGAYQRNDVVPTLVRMQHAGWRTSWQEALRGEMPRFRVKSSVELPIEVPEDRITPGQPLKISMAFADNKFMIPWVEVSGGSVESGGLSALSLTFLYSGSDIVQVKWAGQYRVSTPSRRLSDPEEDAQLDLQPLRVDYDWSEVVEHDVESGLVVLFSLSLAAFALLACMICGRMEEEEVPVPTAYSRGKAEGGAAGTGVDGEEPA
;
A
#
# COMPACT_ATOMS: atom_id res chain seq x y z
N LYS A 1 -49.83 -32.57 19.77
CA LYS A 1 -49.39 -31.15 19.78
C LYS A 1 -48.09 -31.04 20.57
N GLN A 2 -46.94 -31.09 19.90
CA GLN A 2 -45.66 -30.62 20.44
C GLN A 2 -44.70 -30.47 19.26
N THR A 3 -44.40 -29.22 18.92
CA THR A 3 -43.54 -28.86 17.80
C THR A 3 -42.10 -28.74 18.29
N MET A 4 -41.22 -29.44 17.56
CA MET A 4 -39.76 -29.29 17.56
C MET A 4 -39.35 -27.81 17.46
N LYS A 5 -38.37 -27.41 18.28
CA LYS A 5 -37.59 -26.18 18.08
C LYS A 5 -36.15 -26.56 17.75
N THR A 6 -35.84 -26.54 16.47
CA THR A 6 -34.49 -26.62 15.90
C THR A 6 -33.76 -25.29 16.12
N CYS A 7 -32.83 -25.25 17.07
CA CYS A 7 -31.82 -24.20 17.20
C CYS A 7 -30.54 -24.70 16.49
N GLY A 8 -30.44 -24.48 15.18
CA GLY A 8 -29.31 -24.99 14.39
C GLY A 8 -29.08 -24.23 13.09
N GLY A 9 -29.36 -22.92 13.06
CA GLY A 9 -29.45 -22.18 11.79
C GLY A 9 -28.89 -20.76 11.82
N ARG A 10 -27.82 -20.48 12.59
CA ARG A 10 -27.20 -19.13 12.61
C ARG A 10 -25.67 -19.10 12.60
N LEU A 11 -25.01 -20.17 12.16
CA LEU A 11 -23.54 -20.19 12.01
C LEU A 11 -23.07 -20.36 10.56
N ALA A 12 -23.96 -20.57 9.59
CA ALA A 12 -23.60 -20.88 8.20
C ALA A 12 -23.52 -19.66 7.26
N TRP A 13 -23.72 -18.43 7.75
CA TRP A 13 -23.76 -17.22 6.91
C TRP A 13 -22.48 -16.38 6.86
N TRP A 14 -21.44 -16.76 7.61
CA TRP A 14 -20.17 -16.00 7.63
C TRP A 14 -19.11 -16.52 6.65
N ALA A 15 -19.32 -17.68 6.00
CA ALA A 15 -18.27 -18.34 5.22
C ALA A 15 -18.20 -17.94 3.74
N THR A 16 -19.11 -17.10 3.22
CA THR A 16 -19.26 -16.88 1.75
C THR A 16 -18.91 -15.46 1.28
N LEU A 17 -18.11 -14.70 2.03
CA LEU A 17 -17.61 -13.36 1.64
C LEU A 17 -16.10 -13.31 1.41
N ALA A 18 -15.39 -14.44 1.45
CA ALA A 18 -13.92 -14.49 1.37
C ALA A 18 -13.35 -14.74 -0.06
N GLY A 19 -14.19 -14.75 -1.11
CA GLY A 19 -13.80 -15.28 -2.43
C GLY A 19 -13.39 -14.27 -3.51
N CYS A 20 -13.62 -12.96 -3.33
CA CYS A 20 -13.53 -11.99 -4.44
C CYS A 20 -12.54 -10.84 -4.21
N LEU A 21 -11.47 -11.05 -3.43
CA LEU A 21 -10.34 -10.12 -3.42
C LEU A 21 -9.37 -10.53 -4.55
N GLY A 22 -9.81 -10.35 -5.79
CA GLY A 22 -8.88 -10.30 -6.91
C GLY A 22 -7.99 -9.08 -6.71
N VAL A 23 -6.73 -9.30 -6.33
CA VAL A 23 -5.74 -8.24 -6.24
C VAL A 23 -5.57 -7.69 -7.65
N ALA A 24 -6.14 -6.51 -7.93
CA ALA A 24 -5.94 -5.85 -9.21
C ALA A 24 -4.45 -5.51 -9.32
N GLY A 25 -3.71 -6.30 -10.10
CA GLY A 25 -2.30 -6.03 -10.34
C GLY A 25 -2.17 -4.76 -11.19
N ALA A 26 -1.46 -3.75 -10.67
CA ALA A 26 -1.31 -2.45 -11.33
C ALA A 26 -0.57 -2.54 -12.67
N TYR A 27 0.54 -3.28 -12.73
CA TYR A 27 1.33 -3.47 -13.94
C TYR A 27 1.69 -4.95 -14.17
N GLN A 28 1.57 -5.40 -15.42
CA GLN A 28 2.13 -6.66 -15.90
C GLN A 28 3.48 -6.44 -16.57
N ARG A 29 4.26 -7.51 -16.68
CA ARG A 29 5.56 -7.46 -17.37
C ARG A 29 5.36 -6.96 -18.80
N ASN A 30 6.20 -6.01 -19.20
CA ASN A 30 6.19 -5.34 -20.51
C ASN A 30 5.07 -4.31 -20.72
N ASP A 31 4.27 -4.02 -19.69
CA ASP A 31 3.33 -2.90 -19.73
C ASP A 31 4.07 -1.58 -19.83
N VAL A 32 3.49 -0.64 -20.58
CA VAL A 32 4.05 0.69 -20.76
C VAL A 32 3.74 1.52 -19.53
N VAL A 33 4.76 2.14 -18.95
CA VAL A 33 4.60 3.05 -17.82
C VAL A 33 4.41 4.47 -18.34
N PRO A 34 3.25 5.10 -18.10
CA PRO A 34 3.01 6.47 -18.55
C PRO A 34 4.11 7.41 -18.05
N THR A 35 4.69 8.18 -18.97
CA THR A 35 5.80 9.09 -18.68
C THR A 35 5.47 10.47 -19.24
N LEU A 36 5.58 11.46 -18.37
CA LEU A 36 5.43 12.87 -18.69
C LEU A 36 6.80 13.54 -18.58
N VAL A 37 7.12 14.37 -19.56
CA VAL A 37 8.39 15.10 -19.64
C VAL A 37 8.09 16.58 -19.70
N ARG A 38 8.95 17.38 -19.06
CA ARG A 38 8.90 18.82 -19.07
C ARG A 38 10.31 19.40 -19.05
N MET A 39 10.51 20.51 -19.75
CA MET A 39 11.78 21.20 -19.85
C MET A 39 11.68 22.63 -19.32
N GLN A 40 12.80 23.16 -18.85
CA GLN A 40 12.97 24.54 -18.40
C GLN A 40 14.27 25.11 -18.94
N HIS A 41 14.19 26.26 -19.61
CA HIS A 41 15.35 27.00 -20.11
C HIS A 41 15.17 28.49 -19.84
N ALA A 42 16.15 29.18 -19.24
CA ALA A 42 16.11 30.63 -19.00
C ALA A 42 14.78 31.17 -18.40
N GLY A 43 14.14 30.40 -17.51
CA GLY A 43 12.85 30.75 -16.90
C GLY A 43 11.62 30.40 -17.76
N TRP A 44 11.78 30.13 -19.06
CA TRP A 44 10.75 29.51 -19.89
C TRP A 44 10.59 28.03 -19.53
N ARG A 45 9.35 27.54 -19.56
CA ARG A 45 9.01 26.14 -19.29
C ARG A 45 8.04 25.62 -20.34
N THR A 46 8.27 24.41 -20.82
CA THR A 46 7.26 23.69 -21.62
C THR A 46 6.09 23.27 -20.73
N SER A 47 4.95 22.88 -21.31
CA SER A 47 3.92 22.15 -20.58
C SER A 47 4.40 20.72 -20.31
N TRP A 48 3.75 20.00 -19.41
CA TRP A 48 3.92 18.54 -19.35
C TRP A 48 3.47 17.95 -20.69
N GLN A 49 4.34 17.14 -21.28
CA GLN A 49 4.08 16.44 -22.53
C GLN A 49 4.26 14.95 -22.29
N GLU A 50 3.44 14.13 -22.93
CA GLU A 50 3.56 12.69 -22.87
C GLU A 50 4.72 12.24 -23.77
N ALA A 51 5.61 11.41 -23.21
CA ALA A 51 6.71 10.82 -23.99
C ALA A 51 6.15 9.92 -25.09
N LEU A 52 6.89 9.73 -26.19
CA LEU A 52 6.41 8.83 -27.25
C LEU A 52 6.41 7.38 -26.75
N ARG A 53 5.53 6.52 -27.27
CA ARG A 53 5.41 5.11 -26.84
C ARG A 53 6.73 4.31 -26.92
N GLY A 54 7.64 4.70 -27.81
CA GLY A 54 8.97 4.09 -27.92
C GLY A 54 9.95 4.56 -26.85
N GLU A 55 9.69 5.73 -26.26
CA GLU A 55 10.54 6.36 -25.26
C GLU A 55 10.12 6.01 -23.83
N MET A 56 8.87 5.60 -23.63
CA MET A 56 8.36 5.22 -22.32
C MET A 56 9.02 3.94 -21.79
N PRO A 57 9.33 3.88 -20.49
CA PRO A 57 9.82 2.67 -19.85
C PRO A 57 8.75 1.58 -19.84
N ARG A 58 9.21 0.34 -19.97
CA ARG A 58 8.37 -0.86 -19.93
C ARG A 58 8.61 -1.64 -18.64
N PHE A 59 7.54 -2.01 -17.95
CA PHE A 59 7.61 -2.64 -16.64
C PHE A 59 8.43 -3.93 -16.69
N ARG A 60 9.47 -4.02 -15.83
CA ARG A 60 10.43 -5.12 -15.73
C ARG A 60 11.21 -5.42 -17.03
N VAL A 61 11.42 -4.41 -17.87
CA VAL A 61 12.21 -4.51 -19.10
C VAL A 61 13.27 -3.40 -19.11
N LYS A 62 14.54 -3.81 -19.17
CA LYS A 62 15.66 -2.88 -19.31
C LYS A 62 15.66 -2.29 -20.72
N SER A 63 15.74 -0.96 -20.82
CA SER A 63 15.71 -0.24 -22.09
C SER A 63 16.55 1.02 -22.01
N SER A 64 17.21 1.37 -23.10
CA SER A 64 17.94 2.63 -23.27
C SER A 64 17.28 3.38 -24.43
N VAL A 65 16.95 4.65 -24.20
CA VAL A 65 16.23 5.50 -25.15
C VAL A 65 16.98 6.82 -25.29
N GLU A 66 16.96 7.41 -26.46
CA GLU A 66 17.42 8.77 -26.71
C GLU A 66 16.22 9.70 -26.74
N LEU A 67 16.11 10.60 -25.76
CA LEU A 67 15.06 11.62 -25.71
C LEU A 67 15.49 12.84 -26.52
N PRO A 68 14.69 13.26 -27.52
CA PRO A 68 14.97 14.48 -28.26
C PRO A 68 14.81 15.70 -27.34
N ILE A 69 15.77 16.61 -27.43
CA ILE A 69 15.71 17.88 -26.71
C ILE A 69 15.21 18.94 -27.69
N GLU A 70 13.93 19.29 -27.57
CA GLU A 70 13.29 20.29 -28.42
C GLU A 70 13.17 21.63 -27.66
N VAL A 71 14.14 22.51 -27.88
CA VAL A 71 14.06 23.91 -27.43
C VAL A 71 13.92 24.78 -28.68
N PRO A 72 12.87 25.62 -28.80
CA PRO A 72 12.74 26.55 -29.91
C PRO A 72 13.96 27.47 -30.01
N GLU A 73 14.55 27.58 -31.21
CA GLU A 73 15.78 28.35 -31.45
C GLU A 73 15.65 29.82 -31.00
N ASP A 74 14.46 30.40 -31.12
CA ASP A 74 14.15 31.78 -30.69
C ASP A 74 14.26 31.98 -29.17
N ARG A 75 14.31 30.89 -28.39
CA ARG A 75 14.33 30.91 -26.92
C ARG A 75 15.63 30.41 -26.31
N ILE A 76 16.63 30.12 -27.15
CA ILE A 76 17.97 29.71 -26.69
C ILE A 76 18.75 30.97 -26.32
N THR A 77 18.74 31.29 -25.03
CA THR A 77 19.67 32.24 -24.40
C THR A 77 21.00 31.56 -24.06
N PRO A 78 22.14 32.04 -24.58
CA PRO A 78 23.45 31.49 -24.26
C PRO A 78 23.79 31.68 -22.78
N GLY A 79 24.50 30.71 -22.19
CA GLY A 79 24.94 30.74 -20.79
C GLY A 79 23.85 30.44 -19.74
N GLN A 80 22.64 30.07 -20.16
CA GLN A 80 21.59 29.59 -19.25
C GLN A 80 21.52 28.06 -19.29
N PRO A 81 21.36 27.39 -18.14
CA PRO A 81 21.26 25.94 -18.10
C PRO A 81 19.90 25.47 -18.60
N LEU A 82 19.89 24.43 -19.43
CA LEU A 82 18.70 23.66 -19.75
C LEU A 82 18.45 22.63 -18.66
N LYS A 83 17.22 22.53 -18.17
CA LYS A 83 16.81 21.56 -17.16
C LYS A 83 15.65 20.71 -17.65
N ILE A 84 15.61 19.45 -17.26
CA ILE A 84 14.54 18.51 -17.56
C ILE A 84 13.95 17.96 -16.26
N SER A 85 12.64 17.73 -16.25
CA SER A 85 11.92 17.04 -15.18
C SER A 85 11.02 15.99 -15.83
N MET A 86 10.91 14.85 -15.17
CA MET A 86 10.15 13.70 -15.65
C MET A 86 9.21 13.22 -14.55
N ALA A 87 8.05 12.74 -14.92
CA ALA A 87 7.09 12.13 -14.02
C ALA A 87 6.59 10.80 -14.59
N PHE A 88 6.38 9.82 -13.72
CA PHE A 88 6.05 8.44 -14.08
C PHE A 88 4.80 7.97 -13.33
N ALA A 89 4.13 6.97 -13.91
CA ALA A 89 2.96 6.31 -13.32
C ALA A 89 1.90 7.33 -12.89
N ASP A 90 1.39 8.11 -13.86
CA ASP A 90 0.35 9.12 -13.65
C ASP A 90 0.71 10.19 -12.61
N ASN A 91 1.97 10.67 -12.65
CA ASN A 91 2.54 11.64 -11.70
C ASN A 91 2.73 11.11 -10.27
N LYS A 92 2.62 9.81 -10.01
CA LYS A 92 2.95 9.22 -8.69
C LYS A 92 4.41 9.44 -8.33
N PHE A 93 5.31 9.35 -9.31
CA PHE A 93 6.75 9.52 -9.11
C PHE A 93 7.30 10.66 -9.96
N MET A 94 7.76 11.74 -9.32
CA MET A 94 8.31 12.91 -10.00
C MET A 94 9.81 13.05 -9.72
N ILE A 95 10.58 13.21 -10.79
CA ILE A 95 12.01 13.51 -10.74
C ILE A 95 12.17 15.04 -10.68
N PRO A 96 12.97 15.57 -9.76
CA PRO A 96 13.26 17.00 -9.69
C PRO A 96 13.97 17.49 -10.96
N TRP A 97 14.12 18.81 -11.09
CA TRP A 97 14.85 19.40 -12.21
C TRP A 97 16.31 18.92 -12.25
N VAL A 98 16.68 18.22 -13.33
CA VAL A 98 18.04 17.79 -13.63
C VAL A 98 18.61 18.70 -14.71
N GLU A 99 19.83 19.20 -14.53
CA GLU A 99 20.52 20.02 -15.51
C GLU A 99 21.04 19.16 -16.65
N VAL A 100 20.70 19.52 -17.89
CA VAL A 100 21.04 18.77 -19.10
C VAL A 100 22.19 19.43 -19.85
N SER A 101 22.12 20.75 -20.07
CA SER A 101 23.24 21.52 -20.57
C SER A 101 23.81 22.35 -19.43
N GLY A 102 25.14 22.29 -19.28
CA GLY A 102 25.86 23.07 -18.29
C GLY A 102 25.75 24.54 -18.58
N GLY A 103 25.12 25.32 -17.69
CA GLY A 103 25.22 26.77 -17.75
C GLY A 103 26.62 27.29 -17.37
N SER A 104 27.51 26.42 -16.91
CA SER A 104 28.86 26.72 -16.42
C SER A 104 29.91 25.79 -17.02
N VAL A 105 31.11 26.32 -17.25
CA VAL A 105 32.30 25.63 -17.78
C VAL A 105 32.70 24.41 -16.92
N GLU A 106 32.36 24.43 -15.63
CA GLU A 106 32.71 23.38 -14.66
C GLU A 106 31.71 22.21 -14.61
N SER A 107 30.43 22.46 -14.92
CA SER A 107 29.38 21.44 -14.94
C SER A 107 29.17 20.95 -16.36
N GLY A 108 30.04 20.07 -16.85
CA GLY A 108 29.89 19.51 -18.20
C GLY A 108 28.51 18.91 -18.44
N GLY A 109 28.04 18.91 -19.70
CA GLY A 109 26.68 18.50 -20.06
C GLY A 109 26.31 17.08 -19.62
N LEU A 110 25.04 16.86 -19.32
CA LEU A 110 24.49 15.56 -18.98
C LEU A 110 24.57 14.63 -20.19
N SER A 111 25.32 13.54 -20.06
CA SER A 111 25.52 12.56 -21.13
C SER A 111 24.46 11.45 -21.09
N ALA A 112 24.10 11.00 -19.89
CA ALA A 112 23.11 9.96 -19.70
C ALA A 112 22.36 10.16 -18.37
N LEU A 113 21.08 9.84 -18.37
CA LEU A 113 20.24 9.78 -17.17
C LEU A 113 19.88 8.33 -16.89
N SER A 114 20.38 7.78 -15.79
CA SER A 114 20.05 6.42 -15.35
C SER A 114 18.88 6.47 -14.37
N LEU A 115 17.80 5.76 -14.70
CA LEU A 115 16.58 5.67 -13.91
C LEU A 115 16.38 4.23 -13.44
N THR A 116 16.32 4.01 -12.13
CA THR A 116 16.11 2.69 -11.54
C THR A 116 14.75 2.63 -10.87
N PHE A 117 13.85 1.83 -11.44
CA PHE A 117 12.54 1.56 -10.89
C PHE A 117 12.62 0.42 -9.89
N LEU A 118 12.26 0.72 -8.64
CA LEU A 118 12.07 -0.27 -7.59
C LEU A 118 10.62 -0.73 -7.63
N TYR A 119 10.42 -2.03 -7.75
CA TYR A 119 9.09 -2.62 -7.84
C TYR A 119 8.91 -3.76 -6.83
N SER A 120 7.68 -3.97 -6.39
CA SER A 120 7.25 -5.03 -5.48
C SER A 120 5.99 -5.65 -6.06
N GLY A 121 6.05 -6.94 -6.42
CA GLY A 121 4.96 -7.57 -7.16
C GLY A 121 4.63 -6.79 -8.44
N SER A 122 3.37 -6.39 -8.60
CA SER A 122 2.87 -5.65 -9.77
C SER A 122 2.90 -4.12 -9.63
N ASP A 123 3.38 -3.57 -8.51
CA ASP A 123 3.41 -2.11 -8.30
C ASP A 123 4.85 -1.55 -8.34
N ILE A 124 4.95 -0.30 -8.74
CA ILE A 124 6.16 0.50 -8.65
C ILE A 124 6.15 1.18 -7.28
N VAL A 125 7.21 0.96 -6.52
CA VAL A 125 7.38 1.46 -5.15
C VAL A 125 8.11 2.78 -5.15
N GLN A 126 9.20 2.88 -5.93
CA GLN A 126 10.06 4.06 -5.95
C GLN A 126 10.81 4.16 -7.28
N VAL A 127 11.12 5.39 -7.69
CA VAL A 127 12.02 5.67 -8.82
C VAL A 127 13.25 6.39 -8.31
N LYS A 128 14.44 5.82 -8.56
CA LYS A 128 15.74 6.44 -8.29
C LYS A 128 16.31 6.98 -9.58
N TRP A 129 17.06 8.07 -9.51
CA TRP A 129 17.69 8.68 -10.67
C TRP A 129 19.16 9.01 -10.37
N ALA A 130 20.00 8.92 -11.40
CA ALA A 130 21.39 9.30 -11.35
C ALA A 130 21.78 9.92 -12.70
N GLY A 131 22.30 11.15 -12.67
CA GLY A 131 22.82 11.81 -13.86
C GLY A 131 24.31 11.51 -14.05
N GLN A 132 24.69 11.11 -15.26
CA GLN A 132 26.08 10.96 -15.68
C GLN A 132 26.50 12.18 -16.49
N TYR A 133 27.28 13.05 -15.88
CA TYR A 133 27.77 14.27 -16.53
C TYR A 133 29.07 13.99 -17.26
N ARG A 134 29.21 14.53 -18.47
CA ARG A 134 30.45 14.45 -19.24
C ARG A 134 31.49 15.30 -18.50
N VAL A 135 32.66 14.74 -18.24
CA VAL A 135 33.78 15.54 -17.73
C VAL A 135 34.26 16.43 -18.87
N SER A 136 34.13 17.74 -18.72
CA SER A 136 34.73 18.71 -19.63
C SER A 136 36.25 18.55 -19.57
N THR A 137 36.87 17.78 -20.46
CA THR A 137 38.32 17.83 -20.62
C THR A 137 38.69 19.20 -21.18
N PRO A 138 39.50 20.03 -20.49
CA PRO A 138 39.97 21.30 -21.03
C PRO A 138 41.01 20.99 -22.11
N SER A 139 40.56 20.66 -23.32
CA SER A 139 41.43 20.32 -24.43
C SER A 139 40.77 20.64 -25.77
N ARG A 140 40.61 21.94 -26.04
CA ARG A 140 40.85 22.44 -27.39
C ARG A 140 41.32 23.90 -27.33
N ARG A 141 42.38 24.17 -28.08
CA ARG A 141 43.07 25.46 -28.15
C ARG A 141 42.08 26.55 -28.54
N LEU A 142 42.14 27.67 -27.81
CA LEU A 142 41.79 29.04 -28.22
C LEU A 142 41.61 29.16 -29.74
N SER A 143 40.38 28.98 -30.22
CA SER A 143 39.95 29.34 -31.57
C SER A 143 38.45 29.61 -31.43
N ASP A 144 38.07 30.88 -31.45
CA ASP A 144 36.70 31.43 -31.45
C ASP A 144 35.80 31.27 -30.21
N PRO A 145 35.60 32.34 -29.40
CA PRO A 145 34.64 32.36 -28.29
C PRO A 145 33.16 32.36 -28.73
N GLU A 146 32.86 32.39 -30.03
CA GLU A 146 31.50 32.29 -30.56
C GLU A 146 31.00 30.84 -30.68
N GLU A 147 31.90 29.85 -30.86
CA GLU A 147 31.51 28.43 -30.93
C GLU A 147 31.13 27.84 -29.56
N ASP A 148 31.66 28.36 -28.46
CA ASP A 148 31.39 27.86 -27.09
C ASP A 148 30.00 28.23 -26.56
N ALA A 149 29.27 29.13 -27.22
CA ALA A 149 27.95 29.62 -26.78
C ALA A 149 26.77 28.88 -27.42
N GLN A 150 27.02 28.00 -28.39
CA GLN A 150 25.97 27.25 -29.06
C GLN A 150 25.59 26.04 -28.20
N LEU A 151 24.34 26.02 -27.71
CA LEU A 151 23.82 24.91 -26.91
C LEU A 151 23.88 23.64 -27.78
N ASP A 152 24.80 22.73 -27.47
CA ASP A 152 24.89 21.44 -28.16
C ASP A 152 23.71 20.57 -27.72
N LEU A 153 22.61 20.65 -28.47
CA LEU A 153 21.35 19.94 -28.22
C LEU A 153 21.48 18.46 -28.63
N GLN A 154 22.44 17.75 -28.03
CA GLN A 154 22.54 16.30 -28.20
C GLN A 154 21.30 15.62 -27.62
N PRO A 155 20.79 14.56 -28.25
CA PRO A 155 19.70 13.79 -27.67
C PRO A 155 20.15 13.23 -26.31
N LEU A 156 19.29 13.36 -25.30
CA LEU A 156 19.59 12.90 -23.96
C LEU A 156 19.39 11.39 -23.89
N ARG A 157 20.45 10.64 -23.64
CA ARG A 157 20.33 9.21 -23.37
C ARG A 157 19.69 8.98 -22.00
N VAL A 158 18.64 8.17 -21.95
CA VAL A 158 17.97 7.74 -20.73
C VAL A 158 18.00 6.21 -20.64
N ASP A 159 18.65 5.70 -19.61
CA ASP A 159 18.74 4.27 -19.32
C ASP A 159 17.74 3.89 -18.23
N TYR A 160 16.79 3.03 -18.56
CA TYR A 160 15.80 2.50 -17.63
C TYR A 160 16.22 1.12 -17.11
N ASP A 161 16.36 0.99 -15.80
CA ASP A 161 16.68 -0.25 -15.10
C ASP A 161 15.59 -0.60 -14.08
N TRP A 162 15.47 -1.89 -13.76
CA TRP A 162 14.43 -2.43 -12.89
C TRP A 162 15.04 -3.31 -11.80
N SER A 163 14.67 -3.05 -10.56
CA SER A 163 15.12 -3.85 -9.41
C SER A 163 13.93 -4.23 -8.54
N GLU A 164 13.86 -5.52 -8.22
CA GLU A 164 12.82 -6.06 -7.34
C GLU A 164 13.19 -5.77 -5.89
N VAL A 165 12.24 -5.24 -5.14
CA VAL A 165 12.37 -5.02 -3.70
C VAL A 165 11.29 -5.85 -3.01
N VAL A 166 11.70 -6.66 -2.05
CA VAL A 166 10.77 -7.38 -1.18
C VAL A 166 10.25 -6.37 -0.17
N GLU A 167 9.01 -5.93 -0.35
CA GLU A 167 8.32 -5.17 0.68
C GLU A 167 7.89 -6.11 1.80
N HIS A 168 8.25 -5.76 3.03
CA HIS A 168 7.68 -6.38 4.21
C HIS A 168 6.37 -5.66 4.52
N ASP A 169 5.26 -6.34 4.26
CA ASP A 169 3.92 -5.84 4.60
C ASP A 169 3.74 -5.86 6.13
N VAL A 170 4.04 -4.72 6.73
CA VAL A 170 3.88 -4.49 8.17
C VAL A 170 2.40 -4.50 8.56
N GLU A 171 1.51 -4.07 7.65
CA GLU A 171 0.09 -3.93 7.93
C GLU A 171 -0.58 -5.29 8.07
N SER A 172 -0.34 -6.22 7.13
CA SER A 172 -0.86 -7.59 7.27
C SER A 172 -0.26 -8.32 8.48
N GLY A 173 1.03 -8.10 8.76
CA GLY A 173 1.66 -8.60 9.98
C GLY A 173 0.92 -8.13 11.24
N LEU A 174 0.56 -6.84 11.31
CA LEU A 174 -0.17 -6.26 12.44
C LEU A 174 -1.61 -6.80 12.54
N VAL A 175 -2.33 -6.93 11.41
CA VAL A 175 -3.68 -7.52 11.37
C VAL A 175 -3.66 -8.95 11.89
N VAL A 176 -2.69 -9.77 11.47
CA VAL A 176 -2.53 -11.14 11.96
C VAL A 176 -2.28 -11.16 13.46
N LEU A 177 -1.35 -10.33 13.96
CA LEU A 177 -1.05 -10.24 15.39
C LEU A 177 -2.28 -9.79 16.22
N PHE A 178 -3.03 -8.81 15.73
CA PHE A 178 -4.23 -8.32 16.40
C PHE A 178 -5.33 -9.38 16.41
N SER A 179 -5.55 -10.08 15.30
CA SER A 179 -6.55 -11.14 15.19
C SER A 179 -6.24 -12.32 16.13
N LEU A 180 -4.98 -12.73 16.23
CA LEU A 180 -4.53 -13.77 17.17
C LEU A 180 -4.71 -13.34 18.63
N SER A 181 -4.38 -12.08 18.94
CA SER A 181 -4.56 -11.54 20.29
C SER A 181 -6.03 -11.48 20.68
N LEU A 182 -6.90 -11.04 19.77
CA LEU A 182 -8.35 -10.98 19.99
C LEU A 182 -8.95 -12.39 20.15
N ALA A 183 -8.51 -13.35 19.34
CA ALA A 183 -8.93 -14.75 19.46
C ALA A 183 -8.49 -15.36 20.81
N ALA A 184 -7.25 -15.14 21.23
CA ALA A 184 -6.75 -15.59 22.52
C ALA A 184 -7.51 -14.95 23.69
N PHE A 185 -7.78 -13.64 23.61
CA PHE A 185 -8.59 -12.93 24.61
C PHE A 185 -10.02 -13.48 24.70
N ALA A 186 -10.67 -13.73 23.57
CA ALA A 186 -12.01 -14.32 23.53
C ALA A 186 -12.03 -15.72 24.14
N LEU A 187 -11.05 -16.58 23.83
CA LEU A 187 -10.92 -17.90 24.42
C LEU A 187 -10.73 -17.83 25.95
N LEU A 188 -9.87 -16.94 26.43
CA LEU A 188 -9.67 -16.73 27.87
C LEU A 188 -10.95 -16.22 28.55
N ALA A 189 -11.66 -15.27 27.94
CA ALA A 189 -12.93 -14.77 28.46
C ALA A 189 -13.99 -15.88 28.55
N CYS A 190 -14.12 -16.72 27.51
CA CYS A 190 -15.00 -17.88 27.54
C CYS A 190 -14.62 -18.87 28.65
N MET A 191 -13.33 -19.13 28.85
CA MET A 191 -12.85 -20.03 29.92
C MET A 191 -13.18 -19.47 31.30
N ILE A 192 -13.02 -18.16 31.53
CA ILE A 192 -13.36 -17.51 32.80
C ILE A 192 -14.87 -17.54 33.02
N CYS A 193 -15.68 -17.15 32.03
CA CYS A 193 -17.14 -17.20 32.13
C CYS A 193 -17.65 -18.62 32.40
N GLY A 194 -17.09 -19.63 31.73
CA GLY A 194 -17.45 -21.03 31.98
C GLY A 194 -17.08 -21.51 33.38
N ARG A 195 -16.03 -20.95 34.00
CA ARG A 195 -15.68 -21.24 35.41
C ARG A 195 -16.62 -20.59 36.41
N MET A 196 -17.18 -19.42 36.09
CA MET A 196 -18.13 -18.73 36.98
C MET A 196 -19.49 -19.41 37.04
N GLU A 197 -19.87 -20.15 35.98
CA GLU A 197 -21.16 -20.85 35.90
C GLU A 197 -21.18 -22.15 36.72
N GLU A 198 -20.01 -22.72 37.07
CA GLU A 198 -19.91 -23.91 37.94
C GLU A 198 -20.09 -23.60 39.44
N GLU A 199 -20.09 -22.32 39.85
CA GLU A 199 -20.22 -21.88 41.25
C GLU A 199 -21.64 -21.40 41.62
N GLU A 200 -22.70 -21.92 40.98
CA GLU A 200 -24.07 -21.77 41.50
C GLU A 200 -24.36 -22.83 42.58
N VAL A 201 -24.26 -22.39 43.85
CA VAL A 201 -24.62 -23.16 45.04
C VAL A 201 -26.10 -23.60 44.97
N PRO A 202 -26.43 -24.89 45.22
CA PRO A 202 -27.81 -25.35 45.20
C PRO A 202 -28.63 -24.67 46.29
N VAL A 203 -29.69 -23.97 45.89
CA VAL A 203 -30.66 -23.35 46.79
C VAL A 203 -31.36 -24.45 47.59
N PRO A 204 -31.33 -24.46 48.94
CA PRO A 204 -32.05 -25.45 49.72
C PRO A 204 -33.56 -25.19 49.60
N THR A 205 -34.24 -26.01 48.81
CA THR A 205 -35.70 -26.10 48.79
C THR A 205 -36.20 -26.72 50.10
N ALA A 206 -36.57 -25.90 51.07
CA ALA A 206 -37.32 -26.34 52.24
C ALA A 206 -38.32 -25.27 52.69
N TYR A 207 -39.46 -25.18 51.99
CA TYR A 207 -40.68 -24.65 52.59
C TYR A 207 -41.92 -25.27 51.96
N SER A 208 -42.32 -26.45 52.46
CA SER A 208 -43.62 -27.04 52.15
C SER A 208 -44.36 -27.44 53.42
N ARG A 209 -45.10 -26.45 53.96
CA ARG A 209 -46.54 -26.53 54.21
C ARG A 209 -47.04 -27.74 55.03
N GLY A 210 -47.17 -27.54 56.34
CA GLY A 210 -47.94 -28.42 57.23
C GLY A 210 -49.40 -28.52 56.78
N LYS A 211 -49.82 -29.74 56.48
CA LYS A 211 -51.18 -30.11 56.10
C LYS A 211 -51.96 -30.41 57.37
N ALA A 212 -53.00 -29.62 57.64
CA ALA A 212 -54.01 -29.91 58.63
C ALA A 212 -54.87 -31.09 58.15
N GLU A 213 -54.93 -32.17 58.93
CA GLU A 213 -55.97 -33.19 58.81
C GLU A 213 -56.51 -33.47 60.21
N GLY A 214 -57.75 -32.99 60.44
CA GLY A 214 -58.62 -33.51 61.48
C GLY A 214 -59.39 -34.73 60.95
N GLY A 215 -59.67 -35.69 61.82
CA GLY A 215 -60.47 -36.87 61.47
C GLY A 215 -60.58 -37.83 62.65
N ALA A 216 -61.68 -37.71 63.39
CA ALA A 216 -62.06 -38.50 64.55
C ALA A 216 -62.58 -39.91 64.20
N ALA A 217 -62.40 -40.87 65.11
CA ALA A 217 -63.35 -41.93 65.51
C ALA A 217 -62.68 -42.80 66.60
N GLY A 218 -63.18 -42.80 67.86
CA GLY A 218 -63.98 -43.88 68.46
C GLY A 218 -63.06 -44.87 69.21
N THR A 219 -63.22 -45.33 70.44
CA THR A 219 -64.36 -45.74 71.31
C THR A 219 -63.69 -46.10 72.67
N GLY A 220 -64.17 -45.73 73.87
CA GLY A 220 -65.34 -46.28 74.58
C GLY A 220 -64.89 -46.99 75.89
N VAL A 221 -65.80 -47.09 76.87
CA VAL A 221 -65.76 -47.89 78.14
C VAL A 221 -65.12 -47.20 79.35
N ASP A 222 -65.64 -47.14 80.57
CA ASP A 222 -66.97 -47.33 81.24
C ASP A 222 -66.76 -46.82 82.69
N GLY A 223 -67.77 -46.23 83.35
CA GLY A 223 -68.37 -46.80 84.57
C GLY A 223 -68.47 -45.72 85.67
N GLU A 224 -69.67 -45.42 86.18
CA GLU A 224 -70.29 -45.98 87.42
C GLU A 224 -69.95 -45.08 88.64
N GLU A 225 -70.80 -44.64 89.56
CA GLU A 225 -72.23 -44.77 89.91
C GLU A 225 -72.57 -43.64 90.94
N PRO A 226 -73.84 -43.44 91.33
CA PRO A 226 -74.35 -42.28 92.06
C PRO A 226 -74.75 -42.57 93.53
N ALA A 227 -74.97 -41.50 94.30
CA ALA A 227 -76.14 -41.22 95.15
C ALA A 227 -75.95 -39.89 95.90
#